data_AF-A0A353GPC0-F1
#
_entry.id   AF-A0A353GPC0-F1
#
_cell.length_a   1.000
_cell.length_b   1.000
_cell.length_c   1.000
_cell.angle_alpha   90.00
_cell.angle_beta   90.00
_cell.angle_gamma   90.00
#
_symmetry.space_group_name_H-M   'P 1'
#
loop_
_entity.id
_entity.type
_entity.pdbx_description
1 polymer ?
#
loop_
_entity_poly.entity_id
_entity_poly.type
_entity_poly.pdbx_seq_one_letter_code
_entity_poly.pdbx_strand_id
1 'polypeptide(L)' 'IGGLDSAAEATLKLPEVPAGKKLIYTNINMEMTAINEFEAKGKADPRFARLAEMTNANHGLWCAAAEKYLLENW' A
#
# COMPACT_ATOMS: atom_id res chain seq x y z
N ILE A 1 0.75 -2.85 -1.50
CA ILE A 1 0.58 -1.54 -2.17
C ILE A 1 1.94 -0.87 -2.15
N GLY A 2 2.46 -0.43 -3.28
CA GLY A 2 3.79 0.17 -3.35
C GLY A 2 4.00 1.06 -4.58
N GLY A 3 5.16 1.68 -4.63
CA GLY A 3 5.64 2.55 -5.69
C GLY A 3 6.58 1.85 -6.67
N LEU A 4 7.05 2.57 -7.68
CA LEU A 4 7.93 2.03 -8.73
C LEU A 4 9.26 1.50 -8.18
N ASP A 5 9.78 2.17 -7.15
CA ASP A 5 11.01 1.81 -6.42
C ASP A 5 10.92 0.40 -5.78
N SER A 6 9.72 -0.04 -5.41
CA SER A 6 9.49 -1.35 -4.80
C SER A 6 9.31 -2.50 -5.81
N ALA A 7 9.14 -2.18 -7.10
CA ALA A 7 8.71 -3.14 -8.13
C ALA A 7 9.71 -4.27 -8.36
N ALA A 8 11.00 -3.94 -8.46
CA ALA A 8 12.05 -4.91 -8.76
C ALA A 8 12.20 -5.94 -7.63
N GLU A 9 12.30 -5.47 -6.39
CA GLU A 9 12.45 -6.33 -5.22
C GLU A 9 11.19 -7.19 -4.99
N ALA A 10 10.00 -6.60 -5.09
CA ALA A 10 8.75 -7.33 -4.93
C ALA A 10 8.54 -8.43 -5.98
N THR A 11 9.13 -8.26 -7.17
CA THR A 11 9.14 -9.26 -8.24
C THR A 11 10.14 -10.38 -7.95
N LEU A 12 11.37 -10.03 -7.55
CA LEU A 12 12.40 -11.02 -7.21
C LEU A 12 11.98 -11.90 -6.03
N LYS A 13 11.34 -11.32 -5.01
CA LYS A 13 10.88 -12.01 -3.79
C LYS A 13 9.45 -12.56 -3.89
N LEU A 14 8.90 -12.66 -5.09
CA LEU A 14 7.51 -13.09 -5.30
C LEU A 14 7.17 -14.43 -4.60
N PRO A 15 8.04 -15.47 -4.60
CA PRO A 15 7.74 -16.74 -3.92
C PRO A 15 7.81 -16.67 -2.39
N GLU A 16 8.60 -15.73 -1.84
CA GLU A 16 8.86 -15.61 -0.40
C GLU A 16 7.77 -14.83 0.32
N VAL A 17 7.20 -13.83 -0.37
CA VAL A 17 6.16 -12.95 0.17
C VAL A 17 4.89 -13.11 -0.68
N PRO A 18 4.09 -14.16 -0.41
CA PRO A 18 2.86 -14.42 -1.15
C PRO A 18 1.84 -13.30 -0.89
N ALA A 19 1.16 -12.87 -1.94
CA ALA A 19 0.08 -11.90 -1.87
C ALA A 19 -0.92 -12.17 -2.98
N GLY A 20 -2.22 -12.05 -2.68
CA GLY A 20 -3.27 -12.24 -3.69
C GLY A 20 -3.20 -11.21 -4.82
N LYS A 21 -2.75 -9.98 -4.52
CA LYS A 21 -2.51 -8.93 -5.50
C LYS A 21 -1.42 -7.97 -4.99
N LYS A 22 -0.44 -7.67 -5.84
CA LYS A 22 0.53 -6.57 -5.62
C LYS A 22 0.18 -5.43 -6.57
N LEU A 23 -0.13 -4.26 -6.01
CA LEU A 23 -0.38 -3.04 -6.77
C LEU A 23 0.84 -2.13 -6.68
N ILE A 24 1.30 -1.69 -7.84
CA ILE A 24 2.47 -0.82 -8.02
C ILE A 24 2.02 0.43 -8.77
N TYR A 25 2.24 1.60 -8.19
CA TYR A 25 1.96 2.89 -8.81
C TYR A 25 3.26 3.48 -9.36
N THR A 26 3.35 3.62 -10.69
CA THR A 26 4.62 3.94 -11.38
C THR A 26 5.17 5.33 -11.08
N ASN A 27 4.32 6.24 -10.62
CA ASN A 27 4.69 7.63 -10.34
C ASN A 27 4.93 7.90 -8.85
N ILE A 28 4.84 6.85 -8.03
CA ILE A 28 4.92 6.92 -6.58
C ILE A 28 6.24 6.28 -6.11
N ASN A 29 6.87 6.87 -5.10
CA ASN A 29 7.99 6.30 -4.36
C ASN A 29 7.50 5.82 -2.99
N MET A 30 7.36 4.51 -2.83
CA MET A 30 6.77 3.88 -1.66
C MET A 30 7.20 2.42 -1.58
N GLU A 31 7.73 2.01 -0.44
CA GLU A 31 8.02 0.60 -0.19
C GLU A 31 6.76 -0.29 -0.32
N MET A 32 6.95 -1.54 -0.74
CA MET A 32 5.85 -2.49 -0.87
C MET A 32 5.28 -2.82 0.51
N THR A 33 4.10 -2.29 0.80
CA THR A 33 3.45 -2.38 2.12
C THR A 33 2.16 -3.18 2.04
N ALA A 34 1.96 -4.14 2.95
CA ALA A 34 0.71 -4.86 3.07
C ALA A 34 -0.37 -4.01 3.77
N ILE A 35 -1.65 -4.19 3.41
CA ILE A 35 -2.74 -3.35 3.92
C ILE A 35 -2.85 -3.44 5.45
N ASN A 36 -2.63 -4.63 6.01
CA ASN A 36 -2.64 -4.85 7.46
C ASN A 36 -1.48 -4.17 8.22
N GLU A 37 -0.47 -3.65 7.51
CA GLU A 37 0.64 -2.90 8.11
C GLU A 37 0.36 -1.38 8.15
N PHE A 38 -0.68 -0.90 7.46
CA PHE A 38 -0.99 0.53 7.38
C PHE A 38 -1.26 1.16 8.75
N GLU A 39 -1.97 0.46 9.64
CA GLU A 39 -2.24 0.99 10.99
C GLU A 39 -0.94 1.17 11.79
N ALA A 40 -0.01 0.20 11.68
CA ALA A 40 1.27 0.27 12.37
C ALA A 40 2.14 1.41 11.81
N LYS A 41 2.24 1.53 10.48
CA LYS A 41 2.99 2.63 9.82
C LYS A 41 2.32 4.00 10.02
N GLY A 42 1.00 4.01 10.19
CA GLY A 42 0.20 5.20 10.51
C GLY A 42 0.63 5.93 11.78
N LYS A 43 1.31 5.23 12.70
CA LYS A 43 1.89 5.83 13.91
C LYS A 43 3.05 6.79 13.61
N ALA A 44 3.75 6.58 12.49
CA ALA A 44 4.88 7.39 12.07
C ALA A 44 4.54 8.32 10.89
N ASP A 45 3.67 7.88 9.98
CA ASP A 45 3.25 8.64 8.81
C ASP A 45 1.72 8.69 8.71
N PRO A 46 1.10 9.87 8.92
CA PRO A 46 -0.34 10.06 8.90
C PRO A 46 -1.03 9.61 7.59
N ARG A 47 -0.31 9.57 6.46
CA ARG A 47 -0.88 9.10 5.19
C ARG A 47 -1.30 7.64 5.27
N PHE A 48 -0.47 6.81 5.92
CA PHE A 48 -0.81 5.41 6.19
C PHE A 48 -1.98 5.27 7.16
N ALA A 49 -2.10 6.16 8.16
CA ALA A 49 -3.26 6.14 9.07
C ALA A 49 -4.58 6.36 8.31
N ARG A 50 -4.60 7.32 7.37
CA ARG A 50 -5.79 7.54 6.50
C ARG A 50 -6.07 6.35 5.59
N LEU A 51 -5.05 5.72 5.03
CA LEU A 51 -5.21 4.49 4.25
C LEU A 51 -5.76 3.32 5.10
N ALA A 52 -5.30 3.19 6.35
CA ALA A 52 -5.78 2.18 7.29
C ALA A 52 -7.28 2.37 7.57
N GLU A 53 -7.72 3.60 7.86
CA GLU A 53 -9.14 3.91 8.07
C GLU A 53 -10.00 3.52 6.85
N MET A 54 -9.59 3.94 5.65
CA MET A 54 -10.36 3.69 4.42
C MET A 54 -10.45 2.21 4.06
N THR A 55 -9.36 1.46 4.25
CA THR A 55 -9.33 0.02 3.99
C THR A 55 -10.08 -0.76 5.06
N ASN A 56 -9.99 -0.38 6.34
CA ASN A 56 -10.76 -0.99 7.43
C ASN A 56 -12.27 -0.80 7.25
N ALA A 57 -12.70 0.40 6.83
CA ALA A 57 -14.10 0.66 6.47
C ALA A 57 -14.58 -0.21 5.30
N ASN A 58 -13.67 -0.77 4.51
CA ASN A 58 -13.94 -1.62 3.35
C ASN A 58 -13.44 -3.06 3.57
N HIS A 59 -13.55 -3.58 4.80
CA HIS A 59 -13.23 -4.96 5.18
C HIS A 59 -11.76 -5.37 4.92
N GLY A 60 -10.83 -4.43 5.05
CA GLY A 60 -9.40 -4.66 4.80
C GLY A 60 -9.04 -4.78 3.31
N LEU A 61 -9.98 -4.48 2.41
CA LEU A 61 -9.77 -4.54 0.97
C LEU A 61 -9.34 -3.18 0.42
N TRP A 62 -8.46 -3.22 -0.59
CA TRP A 62 -8.13 -2.03 -1.37
C TRP A 62 -9.36 -1.50 -2.12
N CYS A 63 -9.59 -0.18 -2.08
CA CYS A 63 -10.80 0.45 -2.61
C CYS A 63 -10.49 1.75 -3.36
N ALA A 64 -11.43 2.23 -4.15
CA ALA A 64 -11.27 3.43 -4.98
C ALA A 64 -10.96 4.69 -4.16
N ALA A 65 -11.51 4.82 -2.95
CA ALA A 65 -11.24 5.94 -2.07
C ALA A 65 -9.77 5.95 -1.59
N ALA A 66 -9.24 4.79 -1.21
CA ALA A 66 -7.85 4.64 -0.78
C ALA A 66 -6.88 4.89 -1.95
N GLU A 67 -7.20 4.41 -3.15
CA GLU A 67 -6.41 4.67 -4.36
C GLU A 67 -6.38 6.14 -4.72
N LYS A 68 -7.54 6.81 -4.72
CA LYS A 68 -7.61 8.26 -4.97
C LYS A 68 -6.76 9.03 -3.97
N TYR A 69 -6.90 8.71 -2.69
CA TYR A 69 -6.13 9.36 -1.63
C TYR A 69 -4.62 9.14 -1.82
N LEU A 70 -4.19 7.91 -2.14
CA LEU A 70 -2.79 7.59 -2.41
C LEU A 70 -2.23 8.47 -3.54
N LEU A 71 -2.94 8.56 -4.67
CA LEU A 71 -2.50 9.34 -5.84
C LEU A 71 -2.41 10.85 -5.57
N GLU A 72 -3.14 11.37 -4.59
CA GLU A 72 -3.15 12.78 -4.22
C GLU A 72 -2.11 13.14 -3.16
N ASN A 73 -1.56 12.17 -2.42
CA ASN A 73 -0.78 12.40 -1.20
C ASN A 73 0.62 11.73 -1.19
N TRP A 74 1.06 11.20 -2.31
CA TRP A 74 2.38 10.56 -2.47
C TRP A 74 3.20 11.23 -3.56
#